data_AF-A0A345Y173-F1
#
_entry.id   AF-A0A345Y173-F1
#
_cell.length_a   1.000
_cell.length_b   1.000
_cell.length_c   1.000
_cell.angle_alpha   90.00
_cell.angle_beta   90.00
_cell.angle_gamma   90.00
#
_symmetry.space_group_name_H-M   'P 1'
#
loop_
_entity.id
_entity.type
_entity.pdbx_description
1 polymer ?
#
loop_
_entity_poly.entity_id
_entity_poly.type
_entity_poly.pdbx_seq_one_letter_code
_entity_poly.pdbx_strand_id
1 'polypeptide(L)'
;MERRPPGRRAPAHAYAPAGAHAPGAAAPYGHAAPADRADSGEHADPFAPGDATDTADHWVRLPLFPFGEDRLRAALPSTMTLAEGRWDAYVALGEDEPQRLRPGLLDLRSLGERDPSAHRTWLGVRIPYAARQGDLAVRAWLRWPHAELQELRVADGGMSLRGRLFGAPLDEGARLEARLRSGAECVTAGVREAPGGGTGFSATLPFDALFDASDAALHAAAPADGTRAPRVWDVWLRPSDGTAPVRVGRILDDVPDKKRTVVYPSHSAAAGTATPYYTRDNDLAVRLQSPPG
;
A
#
# COMPACT_ATOMS: atom_id res chain seq x y z
N MET A 1 49.88 -44.40 45.80
CA MET A 1 48.55 -44.98 46.08
C MET A 1 47.63 -43.81 46.37
N GLU A 2 46.59 -43.48 45.61
CA GLU A 2 45.75 -44.21 44.66
C GLU A 2 45.14 -43.19 43.67
N ARG A 3 44.80 -43.63 42.45
CA ARG A 3 44.45 -42.80 41.29
C ARG A 3 43.02 -42.25 41.36
N ARG A 4 42.84 -40.98 40.99
CA ARG A 4 41.55 -40.33 40.72
C ARG A 4 41.33 -40.24 39.20
N PRO A 5 40.21 -40.71 38.62
CA PRO A 5 39.95 -40.56 37.18
C PRO A 5 39.41 -39.16 36.84
N PRO A 6 39.60 -38.69 35.58
CA PRO A 6 39.34 -37.31 35.19
C PRO A 6 37.86 -37.03 34.92
N GLY A 7 37.43 -35.86 35.38
CA GLY A 7 36.09 -35.31 35.18
C GLY A 7 35.76 -35.06 33.70
N ARG A 8 34.52 -35.41 33.37
CA ARG A 8 33.83 -35.25 32.08
C ARG A 8 34.02 -33.84 31.49
N ARG A 9 34.48 -33.78 30.23
CA ARG A 9 34.41 -32.58 29.37
C ARG A 9 32.95 -32.18 29.13
N ALA A 10 32.68 -30.89 29.21
CA ALA A 10 31.44 -30.27 28.73
C ALA A 10 31.29 -30.48 27.21
N PRO A 11 30.08 -30.72 26.68
CA PRO A 11 29.88 -30.80 25.25
C PRO A 11 30.00 -29.42 24.60
N ALA A 12 30.75 -29.37 23.50
CA ALA A 12 30.77 -28.24 22.58
C ALA A 12 29.39 -28.08 21.93
N HIS A 13 28.80 -26.89 22.02
CA HIS A 13 27.62 -26.55 21.23
C HIS A 13 28.04 -26.44 19.75
N ALA A 14 27.79 -27.51 19.00
CA ALA A 14 27.89 -27.50 17.55
C ALA A 14 26.74 -26.67 16.97
N TYR A 15 27.08 -25.69 16.14
CA TYR A 15 26.17 -24.95 15.29
C TYR A 15 25.58 -25.92 14.26
N ALA A 16 24.29 -26.25 14.38
CA ALA A 16 23.56 -26.97 13.36
C ALA A 16 23.06 -25.98 12.30
N PRO A 17 23.25 -26.23 10.99
CA PRO A 17 22.68 -25.39 9.95
C PRO A 17 21.16 -25.53 9.97
N ALA A 18 20.46 -24.40 9.92
CA ALA A 18 19.00 -24.35 9.82
C ALA A 18 18.54 -25.15 8.60
N GLY A 19 17.72 -26.17 8.84
CA GLY A 19 17.09 -26.97 7.80
C GLY A 19 16.23 -26.09 6.89
N ALA A 20 16.30 -26.38 5.59
CA ALA A 20 15.47 -25.77 4.58
C ALA A 20 13.99 -26.05 4.88
N HIS A 21 13.27 -25.05 5.37
CA HIS A 21 11.81 -25.06 5.34
C HIS A 21 11.37 -24.81 3.90
N ALA A 22 10.79 -25.83 3.28
CA ALA A 22 10.00 -25.67 2.07
C ALA A 22 8.86 -24.66 2.36
N PRO A 23 8.58 -23.70 1.46
CA PRO A 23 7.49 -22.76 1.67
C PRO A 23 6.16 -23.51 1.55
N GLY A 24 5.53 -23.75 2.70
CA GLY A 24 4.11 -24.08 2.75
C GLY A 24 3.32 -22.92 2.15
N ALA A 25 2.34 -23.23 1.32
CA ALA A 25 1.49 -22.27 0.64
C ALA A 25 0.83 -21.32 1.66
N ALA A 26 1.41 -20.12 1.81
CA ALA A 26 0.76 -19.01 2.47
C ALA A 26 -0.38 -18.55 1.55
N ALA A 27 -1.59 -18.48 2.09
CA ALA A 27 -2.71 -17.86 1.40
C ALA A 27 -2.31 -16.45 0.92
N PRO A 28 -2.62 -16.07 -0.33
CA PRO A 28 -2.30 -14.73 -0.81
C PRO A 28 -3.05 -13.73 0.07
N TYR A 29 -2.27 -12.80 0.62
CA TYR A 29 -2.60 -11.64 1.43
C TYR A 29 -4.08 -11.30 1.61
N GLY A 30 -4.49 -11.20 2.87
CA GLY A 30 -5.86 -11.07 3.34
C GLY A 30 -6.70 -10.06 2.56
N HIS A 31 -7.91 -10.52 2.22
CA HIS A 31 -9.07 -9.68 1.94
C HIS A 31 -9.43 -8.85 3.18
N ALA A 32 -8.63 -7.83 3.50
CA ALA A 32 -9.12 -6.74 4.33
C ALA A 32 -9.89 -5.79 3.40
N ALA A 33 -11.19 -5.67 3.60
CA ALA A 33 -11.94 -4.56 3.02
C ALA A 33 -11.30 -3.25 3.55
N PRO A 34 -10.80 -2.36 2.69
CA PRO A 34 -10.13 -1.16 3.17
C PRO A 34 -11.16 -0.24 3.83
N ALA A 35 -10.89 0.11 5.09
CA ALA A 35 -11.67 1.05 5.86
C ALA A 35 -11.44 2.48 5.33
N ASP A 36 -12.26 2.88 4.37
CA ASP A 36 -12.62 4.28 4.13
C ASP A 36 -14.09 4.40 4.57
N ARG A 37 -14.33 4.25 5.89
CA ARG A 37 -15.62 4.69 6.47
C ARG A 37 -15.72 6.20 6.21
N ALA A 38 -16.93 6.64 5.84
CA ALA A 38 -17.24 8.01 5.44
C ALA A 38 -16.40 9.05 6.21
N ASP A 39 -15.62 9.80 5.44
CA ASP A 39 -14.74 10.89 5.85
C ASP A 39 -15.58 11.93 6.62
N SER A 40 -15.71 11.72 7.93
CA SER A 40 -16.43 12.60 8.84
C SER A 40 -15.40 13.28 9.74
N GLY A 41 -14.90 14.42 9.28
CA GLY A 41 -14.21 15.38 10.13
C GLY A 41 -12.92 15.93 9.54
N GLU A 42 -12.89 17.25 9.35
CA GLU A 42 -11.78 18.08 8.86
C GLU A 42 -10.46 18.03 9.69
N HIS A 43 -10.29 17.08 10.62
CA HIS A 43 -9.19 17.10 11.60
C HIS A 43 -8.53 15.74 11.89
N ALA A 44 -8.91 14.65 11.21
CA ALA A 44 -8.32 13.33 11.42
C ALA A 44 -6.92 13.20 10.78
N ASP A 45 -6.01 12.49 11.44
CA ASP A 45 -4.79 12.00 10.81
C ASP A 45 -5.19 10.92 9.80
N PRO A 46 -4.88 11.08 8.50
CA PRO A 46 -5.37 10.17 7.46
C PRO A 46 -4.76 8.79 7.63
N PHE A 47 -3.68 8.65 8.40
CA PHE A 47 -3.05 7.37 8.76
C PHE A 47 -3.28 6.98 10.22
N ALA A 48 -4.14 7.68 10.97
CA ALA A 48 -4.57 7.20 12.28
C ALA A 48 -5.01 5.75 12.14
N PRO A 49 -4.56 4.80 12.97
CA PRO A 49 -5.02 3.43 12.88
C PRO A 49 -6.55 3.46 12.77
N GLY A 50 -7.10 2.97 11.65
CA GLY A 50 -8.54 2.75 11.61
C GLY A 50 -8.89 1.73 12.69
N ASP A 51 -10.16 1.60 13.07
CA ASP A 51 -10.59 0.53 13.99
C ASP A 51 -10.07 -0.81 13.46
N ALA A 52 -8.95 -1.23 14.04
CA ALA A 52 -8.13 -2.28 13.52
C ALA A 52 -8.85 -3.58 13.82
N THR A 53 -9.28 -4.29 12.78
CA THR A 53 -9.49 -5.73 12.90
C THR A 53 -8.12 -6.42 12.81
N ASP A 54 -7.19 -6.09 13.72
CA ASP A 54 -6.08 -6.98 14.07
C ASP A 54 -5.49 -6.56 15.43
N THR A 55 -5.82 -7.32 16.46
CA THR A 55 -5.50 -7.08 17.88
C THR A 55 -4.15 -7.67 18.28
N ALA A 56 -3.10 -7.46 17.49
CA ALA A 56 -1.73 -7.82 17.86
C ALA A 56 -0.84 -6.58 17.83
N ASP A 57 -0.30 -6.21 18.99
CA ASP A 57 0.70 -5.15 19.15
C ASP A 57 1.98 -5.50 18.39
N HIS A 58 2.04 -5.19 17.10
CA HIS A 58 3.24 -5.42 16.30
C HIS A 58 4.28 -4.33 16.60
N TRP A 59 5.15 -4.58 17.58
CA TRP A 59 6.36 -3.78 17.80
C TRP A 59 7.56 -4.39 17.09
N VAL A 60 8.40 -3.55 16.50
CA VAL A 60 9.71 -3.94 15.99
C VAL A 60 10.78 -3.26 16.84
N ARG A 61 11.67 -4.06 17.44
CA ARG A 61 12.79 -3.55 18.24
C ARG A 61 14.07 -3.62 17.44
N LEU A 62 14.77 -2.48 17.36
CA LEU A 62 16.06 -2.37 16.69
C LEU A 62 17.13 -2.06 17.74
N PRO A 63 18.24 -2.81 17.79
CA PRO A 63 19.32 -2.49 18.71
C PRO A 63 19.94 -1.14 18.37
N LEU A 64 20.24 -0.36 19.41
CA LEU A 64 20.99 0.89 19.31
C LEU A 64 22.47 0.58 19.43
N PHE A 65 23.26 1.11 18.51
CA PHE A 65 24.72 1.02 18.51
C PHE A 65 25.32 2.43 18.62
N PRO A 66 26.43 2.61 19.34
CA PRO A 66 27.18 3.86 19.31
C PRO A 66 27.58 4.24 17.87
N PHE A 67 27.46 5.52 17.53
CA PHE A 67 27.82 6.07 16.23
C PHE A 67 28.53 7.43 16.40
N GLY A 68 29.84 7.39 16.64
CA GLY A 68 30.59 8.56 17.09
C GLY A 68 30.51 8.70 18.61
N GLU A 69 30.83 9.90 19.13
CA GLU A 69 30.98 10.12 20.57
C GLU A 69 29.65 10.37 21.30
N ASP A 70 28.64 10.92 20.61
CA ASP A 70 27.42 11.47 21.21
C ASP A 70 26.12 10.99 20.54
N ARG A 71 26.20 10.04 19.60
CA ARG A 71 25.06 9.58 18.81
C ARG A 71 24.88 8.08 18.89
N LEU A 72 23.62 7.66 18.85
CA LEU A 72 23.21 6.28 18.71
C LEU A 72 22.62 6.05 17.31
N ARG A 73 22.76 4.83 16.81
CA ARG A 73 22.24 4.40 15.51
C ARG A 73 21.48 3.09 15.68
N ALA A 74 20.27 3.05 15.13
CA ALA A 74 19.58 1.82 14.77
C ALA A 74 19.53 1.70 13.24
N ALA A 75 19.56 0.48 12.73
CA ALA A 75 19.33 0.19 11.33
C ALA A 75 18.14 -0.75 11.21
N LEU A 76 17.13 -0.35 10.42
CA LEU A 76 16.04 -1.23 10.02
C LEU A 76 16.47 -2.01 8.77
N PRO A 77 16.79 -3.32 8.85
CA PRO A 77 17.35 -4.03 7.70
C PRO A 77 16.33 -4.17 6.56
N SER A 78 16.82 -4.17 5.32
CA SER A 78 15.96 -4.35 4.13
C SER A 78 15.33 -5.74 4.00
N THR A 79 15.69 -6.69 4.87
CA THR A 79 15.13 -8.05 4.98
C THR A 79 14.00 -8.15 5.99
N MET A 80 13.94 -7.26 6.97
CA MET A 80 12.88 -7.23 7.99
C MET A 80 11.62 -6.63 7.39
N THR A 81 10.49 -7.32 7.41
CA THR A 81 9.21 -6.80 6.88
C THR A 81 8.50 -5.93 7.92
N LEU A 82 7.73 -4.95 7.44
CA LEU A 82 6.77 -4.20 8.22
C LEU A 82 5.41 -4.43 7.57
N ALA A 83 4.37 -4.72 8.36
CA ALA A 83 3.00 -4.74 7.87
C ALA A 83 2.63 -3.37 7.27
N GLU A 84 1.71 -3.39 6.29
CA GLU A 84 1.22 -2.15 5.69
C GLU A 84 0.58 -1.27 6.75
N GLY A 85 0.96 0.01 6.80
CA GLY A 85 0.45 0.86 7.86
C GLY A 85 1.39 2.00 8.24
N ARG A 86 0.97 2.69 9.29
CA ARG A 86 1.78 3.68 9.99
C ARG A 86 2.50 2.99 11.15
N TRP A 87 3.78 3.30 11.29
CA TRP A 87 4.63 2.87 12.38
C TRP A 87 5.15 4.09 13.10
N ASP A 88 4.82 4.23 14.38
CA ASP A 88 5.36 5.30 15.23
C ASP A 88 6.75 4.90 15.75
N ALA A 89 7.70 5.85 15.74
CA ALA A 89 9.07 5.59 16.17
C ALA A 89 9.31 6.03 17.62
N TYR A 90 9.87 5.14 18.43
CA TYR A 90 10.22 5.38 19.82
C TYR A 90 11.68 5.01 20.11
N VAL A 91 12.24 5.60 21.16
CA VAL A 91 13.51 5.21 21.75
C VAL A 91 13.30 4.79 23.21
N ALA A 92 13.91 3.69 23.62
CA ALA A 92 13.97 3.26 25.01
C ALA A 92 15.43 3.07 25.38
N LEU A 93 15.85 3.66 26.50
CA LEU A 93 17.22 3.57 27.03
C LEU A 93 17.15 2.89 28.40
N GLY A 94 17.69 1.68 28.50
CA GLY A 94 17.54 0.89 29.72
C GLY A 94 16.06 0.57 30.03
N GLU A 95 15.67 0.81 31.29
CA GLU A 95 14.30 0.56 31.80
C GLU A 95 13.42 1.83 31.77
N ASP A 96 13.89 2.92 31.14
CA ASP A 96 13.11 4.15 31.02
C ASP A 96 11.91 3.96 30.06
N GLU A 97 10.85 4.73 30.31
CA GLU A 97 9.66 4.74 29.46
C GLU A 97 10.00 5.14 28.01
N PRO A 98 9.49 4.40 27.00
CA PRO A 98 9.76 4.72 25.60
C PRO A 98 9.33 6.13 25.21
N GLN A 99 10.25 6.91 24.65
CA GLN A 99 10.01 8.28 24.22
C GLN A 99 9.76 8.36 22.71
N ARG A 100 8.74 9.11 22.28
CA ARG A 100 8.50 9.37 20.84
C ARG A 100 9.68 10.12 20.25
N LEU A 101 10.17 9.64 19.12
CA LEU A 101 11.21 10.31 18.36
C LEU A 101 10.64 11.47 17.56
N ARG A 102 11.39 12.56 17.45
CA ARG A 102 11.13 13.63 16.48
C ARG A 102 12.04 13.46 15.26
N PRO A 103 11.57 13.79 14.05
CA PRO A 103 12.40 13.68 12.87
C PRO A 103 13.50 14.76 12.90
N GLY A 104 14.72 14.34 12.57
CA GLY A 104 15.82 15.25 12.22
C GLY A 104 15.85 15.50 10.71
N LEU A 105 17.04 15.44 10.11
CA LEU A 105 17.18 15.43 8.65
C LEU A 105 16.69 14.09 8.07
N LEU A 106 15.73 14.14 7.15
CA LEU A 106 15.25 12.99 6.38
C LEU A 106 15.87 13.03 4.97
N ASP A 107 16.77 12.08 4.68
CA ASP A 107 17.33 11.92 3.33
C ASP A 107 16.51 10.86 2.56
N LEU A 108 15.63 11.33 1.68
CA LEU A 108 14.71 10.48 0.92
C LEU A 108 15.15 10.21 -0.53
N ARG A 109 16.32 10.75 -0.95
CA ARG A 109 16.77 10.70 -2.36
C ARG A 109 16.87 9.27 -2.91
N SER A 110 17.27 8.32 -2.06
CA SER A 110 17.40 6.91 -2.45
C SER A 110 16.06 6.18 -2.68
N LEU A 111 14.92 6.76 -2.26
CA LEU A 111 13.61 6.15 -2.48
C LEU A 111 13.14 6.30 -3.93
N GLY A 112 13.38 7.45 -4.55
CA GLY A 112 12.95 7.73 -5.94
C GLY A 112 13.77 7.01 -7.02
N GLU A 113 14.97 6.54 -6.69
CA GLU A 113 15.87 5.83 -7.62
C GLU A 113 15.71 4.30 -7.57
N ARG A 114 14.83 3.79 -6.72
CA ARG A 114 14.75 2.36 -6.42
C ARG A 114 13.95 1.62 -7.49
N ASP A 115 14.62 0.77 -8.27
CA ASP A 115 13.96 -0.29 -9.03
C ASP A 115 13.80 -1.54 -8.13
N PRO A 116 12.57 -2.00 -7.85
CA PRO A 116 12.35 -3.25 -7.15
C PRO A 116 13.00 -4.42 -7.90
N SER A 117 14.14 -4.89 -7.38
CA SER A 117 14.88 -6.00 -7.99
C SER A 117 13.98 -7.21 -8.24
N ALA A 118 14.04 -7.79 -9.45
CA ALA A 118 13.28 -8.96 -9.89
C ALA A 118 13.51 -10.24 -9.05
N HIS A 119 14.50 -10.25 -8.15
CA HIS A 119 14.85 -11.41 -7.31
C HIS A 119 14.16 -11.43 -5.94
N ARG A 120 13.26 -10.48 -5.65
CA ARG A 120 12.48 -10.49 -4.40
C ARG A 120 11.14 -11.17 -4.63
N THR A 121 10.62 -11.83 -3.60
CA THR A 121 9.25 -12.37 -3.55
C THR A 121 8.26 -11.38 -2.93
N TRP A 122 8.71 -10.15 -2.64
CA TRP A 122 7.90 -9.08 -2.08
C TRP A 122 8.48 -7.70 -2.39
N LEU A 123 7.58 -6.72 -2.47
CA LEU A 123 7.87 -5.30 -2.60
C LEU A 123 7.56 -4.61 -1.28
N GLY A 124 8.59 -4.12 -0.60
CA GLY A 124 8.40 -3.36 0.64
C GLY A 124 9.00 -1.98 0.54
N VAL A 125 8.16 -0.99 0.82
CA VAL A 125 8.47 0.43 0.80
C VAL A 125 8.32 0.96 2.22
N ARG A 126 9.24 1.83 2.64
CA ARG A 126 9.25 2.45 3.97
C ARG A 126 9.66 3.90 3.81
N ILE A 127 8.75 4.80 4.11
CA ILE A 127 8.94 6.25 3.96
C ILE A 127 8.89 6.88 5.36
N PRO A 128 10.03 7.33 5.91
CA PRO A 128 10.00 8.11 7.15
C PRO A 128 9.44 9.51 6.86
N TYR A 129 8.63 10.02 7.78
CA TYR A 129 7.99 11.33 7.65
C TYR A 129 7.69 11.95 9.02
N ALA A 130 7.49 13.26 9.04
CA ALA A 130 6.95 13.96 10.19
C ALA A 130 5.43 13.76 10.22
N ALA A 131 4.92 13.06 11.24
CA ALA A 131 3.49 12.96 11.50
C ALA A 131 2.90 14.33 11.84
N ARG A 132 1.57 14.45 11.83
CA ARG A 132 0.88 15.74 12.07
C ARG A 132 1.25 16.37 13.42
N GLN A 133 1.55 15.56 14.43
CA GLN A 133 1.95 16.00 15.77
C GLN A 133 3.45 16.37 15.87
N GLY A 134 4.22 16.22 14.79
CA GLY A 134 5.65 16.52 14.73
C GLY A 134 6.56 15.34 15.12
N ASP A 135 5.98 14.18 15.43
CA ASP A 135 6.74 12.96 15.74
C ASP A 135 7.20 12.24 14.46
N LEU A 136 8.29 11.48 14.57
CA LEU A 136 8.79 10.63 13.50
C LEU A 136 7.87 9.40 13.38
N ALA A 137 7.34 9.23 12.18
CA ALA A 137 6.62 8.03 11.80
C ALA A 137 7.24 7.44 10.53
N VAL A 138 6.97 6.16 10.28
CA VAL A 138 7.30 5.46 9.05
C VAL A 138 6.01 4.96 8.43
N ARG A 139 5.77 5.33 7.18
CA ARG A 139 4.71 4.71 6.39
C ARG A 139 5.29 3.50 5.68
N ALA A 140 4.66 2.34 5.84
CA ALA A 140 5.12 1.08 5.28
C ALA A 140 4.07 0.47 4.34
N TRP A 141 4.56 -0.16 3.27
CA TRP A 141 3.80 -1.03 2.37
C TRP A 141 4.57 -2.34 2.18
N LEU A 142 3.84 -3.42 1.95
CA LEU A 142 4.34 -4.78 1.76
C LEU A 142 3.41 -5.52 0.79
N ARG A 143 3.75 -5.49 -0.50
CA ARG A 143 2.91 -6.00 -1.59
C ARG A 143 3.64 -7.01 -2.46
N TRP A 144 2.93 -8.01 -2.96
CA TRP A 144 3.36 -8.84 -4.10
C TRP A 144 2.16 -9.66 -4.58
N PRO A 145 1.68 -9.46 -5.82
CA PRO A 145 2.14 -8.51 -6.83
C PRO A 145 1.78 -7.06 -6.50
N HIS A 146 2.30 -6.09 -7.27
CA HIS A 146 1.94 -4.68 -7.16
C HIS A 146 1.90 -3.98 -8.52
N ALA A 147 0.81 -3.27 -8.82
CA ALA A 147 0.70 -2.45 -10.02
C ALA A 147 1.03 -1.00 -9.69
N GLU A 148 2.26 -0.56 -10.01
CA GLU A 148 2.71 0.81 -9.81
C GLU A 148 2.24 1.71 -10.96
N LEU A 149 1.44 2.72 -10.61
CA LEU A 149 1.02 3.80 -11.51
C LEU A 149 2.17 4.79 -11.71
N GLN A 150 2.56 5.00 -12.97
CA GLN A 150 3.63 5.93 -13.35
C GLN A 150 3.07 7.24 -13.89
N GLU A 151 1.99 7.17 -14.67
CA GLU A 151 1.36 8.33 -15.30
C GLU A 151 -0.16 8.19 -15.27
N LEU A 152 -0.84 9.28 -14.95
CA LEU A 152 -2.29 9.40 -15.05
C LEU A 152 -2.63 10.71 -15.78
N ARG A 153 -3.46 10.62 -16.81
CA ARG A 153 -4.03 11.76 -17.53
C ARG A 153 -5.53 11.70 -17.46
N VAL A 154 -6.15 12.84 -17.16
CA VAL A 154 -7.62 13.00 -17.17
C VAL A 154 -7.95 13.89 -18.36
N ALA A 155 -8.55 13.30 -19.37
CA ALA A 155 -8.87 13.95 -20.65
C ALA A 155 -9.97 13.16 -21.37
N ASP A 156 -10.58 13.77 -22.38
CA ASP A 156 -11.45 13.07 -23.36
C ASP A 156 -12.56 12.20 -22.73
N GLY A 157 -13.15 12.65 -21.61
CA GLY A 157 -14.24 11.94 -20.95
C GLY A 157 -13.81 10.74 -20.08
N GLY A 158 -12.52 10.55 -19.85
CA GLY A 158 -12.01 9.42 -19.06
C GLY A 158 -10.69 9.70 -18.36
N MET A 159 -10.10 8.62 -17.86
CA MET A 159 -8.72 8.62 -17.38
C MET A 159 -7.89 7.59 -18.14
N SER A 160 -6.73 8.03 -18.64
CA SER A 160 -5.71 7.17 -19.22
C SER A 160 -4.57 7.00 -18.23
N LEU A 161 -4.15 5.77 -18.03
CA LEU A 161 -3.08 5.42 -17.11
C LEU A 161 -1.98 4.62 -17.79
N ARG A 162 -0.75 4.79 -17.30
CA ARG A 162 0.40 3.95 -17.62
C ARG A 162 1.07 3.53 -16.31
N GLY A 163 1.45 2.27 -16.23
CA GLY A 163 2.13 1.72 -15.06
C GLY A 163 3.01 0.53 -15.37
N ARG A 164 3.53 -0.08 -14.32
CA ARG A 164 4.31 -1.31 -14.35
C ARG A 164 3.80 -2.29 -13.30
N LEU A 165 3.64 -3.55 -13.69
CA LEU A 165 3.34 -4.64 -12.77
C LEU A 165 4.64 -5.25 -12.23
N PHE A 166 4.73 -5.39 -10.91
CA PHE A 166 5.80 -6.10 -10.24
C PHE A 166 5.29 -7.42 -9.68
N GLY A 167 6.08 -8.48 -9.84
CA GLY A 167 5.83 -9.78 -9.22
C GLY A 167 4.88 -10.72 -9.94
N ALA A 168 4.37 -10.34 -11.10
CA ALA A 168 3.62 -11.22 -11.99
C ALA A 168 3.80 -10.76 -13.46
N PRO A 169 3.72 -11.69 -14.43
CA PRO A 169 3.62 -11.32 -15.85
C PRO A 169 2.22 -10.77 -16.18
N LEU A 170 2.13 -10.05 -17.28
CA LEU A 170 0.87 -9.71 -17.94
C LEU A 170 0.67 -10.67 -19.11
N ASP A 171 -0.56 -11.11 -19.36
CA ASP A 171 -0.92 -11.88 -20.56
C ASP A 171 -2.08 -11.26 -21.32
N GLU A 172 -2.57 -11.96 -22.35
CA GLU A 172 -3.65 -11.50 -23.23
C GLU A 172 -4.99 -11.29 -22.49
N GLY A 173 -5.18 -11.91 -21.32
CA GLY A 173 -6.36 -11.74 -20.46
C GLY A 173 -6.25 -10.54 -19.50
N ALA A 174 -5.15 -9.80 -19.55
CA ALA A 174 -4.94 -8.64 -18.68
C ALA A 174 -6.01 -7.56 -18.91
N ARG A 175 -6.55 -7.03 -17.82
CA ARG A 175 -7.55 -5.95 -17.86
C ARG A 175 -7.48 -5.05 -16.65
N LEU A 176 -7.90 -3.81 -16.85
CA LEU A 176 -8.21 -2.90 -15.77
C LEU A 176 -9.63 -3.19 -15.29
N GLU A 177 -9.85 -3.20 -13.98
CA GLU A 177 -11.16 -3.35 -13.37
C GLU A 177 -11.40 -2.16 -12.43
N ALA A 178 -12.45 -1.39 -12.70
CA ALA A 178 -12.99 -0.43 -11.76
C ALA A 178 -14.16 -1.10 -11.04
N ARG A 179 -14.09 -1.23 -9.72
CA ARG A 179 -15.08 -1.92 -8.90
C ARG A 179 -15.79 -0.95 -7.98
N LEU A 180 -17.12 -0.96 -7.98
CA LEU A 180 -17.89 -0.10 -7.09
C LEU A 180 -17.72 -0.58 -5.65
N ARG A 181 -17.26 0.30 -4.76
CA ARG A 181 -16.95 -0.06 -3.37
C ARG A 181 -18.18 -0.51 -2.58
N SER A 182 -19.34 0.04 -2.90
CA SER A 182 -20.61 -0.24 -2.22
C SER A 182 -21.44 -1.35 -2.86
N GLY A 183 -20.94 -2.01 -3.92
CA GLY A 183 -21.75 -2.91 -4.73
C GLY A 183 -20.93 -3.99 -5.44
N ALA A 184 -21.58 -4.71 -6.35
CA ALA A 184 -20.98 -5.80 -7.11
C ALA A 184 -20.53 -5.36 -8.52
N GLU A 185 -20.82 -4.12 -8.89
CA GLU A 185 -20.61 -3.57 -10.21
C GLU A 185 -19.11 -3.47 -10.52
N CYS A 186 -18.77 -3.87 -11.73
CA CYS A 186 -17.41 -3.88 -12.23
C CYS A 186 -17.41 -3.39 -13.68
N VAL A 187 -16.67 -2.33 -13.95
CA VAL A 187 -16.41 -1.83 -15.30
C VAL A 187 -15.00 -2.25 -15.67
N THR A 188 -14.85 -2.87 -16.84
CA THR A 188 -13.56 -3.36 -17.32
C THR A 188 -13.06 -2.53 -18.50
N ALA A 189 -11.74 -2.38 -18.59
CA ALA A 189 -11.08 -1.80 -19.75
C ALA A 189 -9.90 -2.66 -20.18
N GLY A 190 -9.70 -2.80 -21.50
CA GLY A 190 -8.58 -3.56 -22.05
C GLY A 190 -7.24 -2.95 -21.66
N VAL A 191 -6.28 -3.80 -21.30
CA VAL A 191 -4.89 -3.41 -21.06
C VAL A 191 -4.08 -3.63 -22.33
N ARG A 192 -3.27 -2.64 -22.69
CA ARG A 192 -2.26 -2.76 -23.74
C ARG A 192 -0.88 -2.75 -23.11
N GLU A 193 0.01 -3.56 -23.64
CA GLU A 193 1.43 -3.51 -23.29
C GLU A 193 1.95 -2.09 -23.52
N ALA A 194 2.58 -1.52 -22.50
CA ALA A 194 3.16 -0.19 -22.62
C ALA A 194 4.48 -0.25 -23.43
N PRO A 195 4.78 0.74 -24.29
CA PRO A 195 6.08 0.89 -24.94
C PRO A 195 7.24 0.70 -23.96
N GLY A 196 8.12 -0.27 -24.25
CA GLY A 196 9.21 -0.70 -23.36
C GLY A 196 9.21 -2.20 -23.02
N GLY A 197 8.13 -2.91 -23.30
CA GLY A 197 8.04 -4.37 -23.19
C GLY A 197 7.80 -4.94 -21.77
N GLY A 198 7.34 -6.18 -21.70
CA GLY A 198 7.39 -7.04 -20.51
C GLY A 198 6.24 -6.84 -19.51
N THR A 199 6.44 -5.97 -18.51
CA THR A 199 5.48 -5.77 -17.40
C THR A 199 4.84 -4.38 -17.38
N GLY A 200 5.11 -3.56 -18.39
CA GLY A 200 4.47 -2.25 -18.55
C GLY A 200 3.04 -2.38 -19.07
N PHE A 201 2.11 -1.61 -18.51
CA PHE A 201 0.71 -1.59 -18.94
C PHE A 201 0.20 -0.18 -19.20
N SER A 202 -0.76 -0.07 -20.11
CA SER A 202 -1.55 1.14 -20.35
C SER A 202 -3.03 0.78 -20.53
N ALA A 203 -3.92 1.64 -20.04
CA ALA A 203 -5.36 1.46 -20.15
C ALA A 203 -6.07 2.81 -20.13
N THR A 204 -7.28 2.86 -20.70
CA THR A 204 -8.18 4.01 -20.60
C THR A 204 -9.49 3.56 -20.00
N LEU A 205 -9.89 4.18 -18.90
CA LEU A 205 -11.19 3.97 -18.25
C LEU A 205 -12.09 5.17 -18.56
N PRO A 206 -13.16 4.99 -19.35
CA PRO A 206 -14.08 6.07 -19.66
C PRO A 206 -15.03 6.30 -18.47
N PHE A 207 -15.32 7.56 -18.15
CA PHE A 207 -16.09 7.90 -16.95
C PHE A 207 -17.60 7.69 -17.15
N ASP A 208 -18.11 7.81 -18.37
CA ASP A 208 -19.50 7.51 -18.72
C ASP A 208 -19.89 6.09 -18.29
N ALA A 209 -19.05 5.09 -18.57
CA ALA A 209 -19.27 3.71 -18.16
C ALA A 209 -19.37 3.56 -16.63
N LEU A 210 -18.64 4.37 -15.85
CA LEU A 210 -18.74 4.37 -14.39
C LEU A 210 -20.05 5.01 -13.91
N PHE A 211 -20.50 6.07 -14.59
CA PHE A 211 -21.79 6.70 -14.30
C PHE A 211 -22.96 5.77 -14.64
N ASP A 212 -22.95 5.16 -15.82
CA ASP A 212 -23.99 4.23 -16.28
C ASP A 212 -24.12 3.02 -15.33
N ALA A 213 -22.99 2.40 -14.98
CA ALA A 213 -22.98 1.28 -14.04
C ALA A 213 -23.43 1.71 -12.62
N SER A 214 -23.10 2.93 -12.21
CA SER A 214 -23.54 3.49 -10.92
C SER A 214 -25.04 3.75 -10.84
N ASP A 215 -25.67 4.15 -11.94
CA ASP A 215 -27.11 4.38 -12.00
C ASP A 215 -27.89 3.06 -12.02
N ALA A 216 -27.39 2.06 -12.75
CA ALA A 216 -27.91 0.70 -12.69
C ALA A 216 -27.90 0.12 -11.26
N ALA A 217 -26.80 0.30 -10.52
CA ALA A 217 -26.67 -0.10 -9.12
C ALA A 217 -27.71 0.58 -8.21
N LEU A 218 -27.94 1.88 -8.42
CA LEU A 218 -28.83 2.66 -7.57
C LEU A 218 -30.30 2.27 -7.75
N HIS A 219 -30.70 1.91 -8.98
CA HIS A 219 -32.04 1.40 -9.25
C HIS A 219 -32.35 0.08 -8.54
N ALA A 220 -31.32 -0.69 -8.16
CA ALA A 220 -31.48 -1.92 -7.39
C ALA A 220 -31.56 -1.68 -5.86
N ALA A 221 -31.08 -0.54 -5.35
CA ALA A 221 -30.98 -0.26 -3.91
C ALA A 221 -31.14 1.24 -3.62
N ALA A 222 -32.35 1.80 -3.79
CA ALA A 222 -32.61 3.20 -3.45
C ALA A 222 -32.70 3.39 -1.92
N PRO A 223 -31.87 4.24 -1.29
CA PRO A 223 -32.04 4.64 0.11
C PRO A 223 -33.21 5.61 0.27
N ALA A 224 -33.93 5.49 1.38
CA ALA A 224 -35.18 6.20 1.66
C ALA A 224 -35.03 7.72 1.97
N ASP A 225 -33.81 8.23 2.17
CA ASP A 225 -33.56 9.60 2.65
C ASP A 225 -33.15 10.60 1.56
N GLY A 226 -33.05 10.18 0.30
CA GLY A 226 -32.72 11.03 -0.84
C GLY A 226 -31.27 11.58 -0.86
N THR A 227 -30.42 11.24 0.12
CA THR A 227 -29.04 11.70 0.17
C THR A 227 -28.14 10.71 -0.57
N ARG A 228 -27.69 11.08 -1.78
CA ARG A 228 -26.84 10.21 -2.59
C ARG A 228 -25.38 10.34 -2.13
N ALA A 229 -24.91 9.38 -1.35
CA ALA A 229 -23.49 9.28 -0.97
C ALA A 229 -22.60 9.25 -2.23
N PRO A 230 -21.37 9.82 -2.18
CA PRO A 230 -20.41 9.72 -3.27
C PRO A 230 -20.14 8.25 -3.62
N ARG A 231 -20.10 7.95 -4.92
CA ARG A 231 -19.87 6.59 -5.40
C ARG A 231 -18.38 6.43 -5.67
N VAL A 232 -17.74 5.52 -4.96
CA VAL A 232 -16.30 5.31 -5.06
C VAL A 232 -16.01 4.05 -5.85
N TRP A 233 -15.24 4.21 -6.91
CA TRP A 233 -14.77 3.13 -7.78
C TRP A 233 -13.30 2.85 -7.50
N ASP A 234 -13.03 1.66 -6.99
CA ASP A 234 -11.69 1.18 -6.70
C ASP A 234 -11.05 0.63 -7.97
N VAL A 235 -9.83 1.08 -8.31
CA VAL A 235 -9.14 0.67 -9.54
C VAL A 235 -8.18 -0.49 -9.27
N TRP A 236 -8.30 -1.53 -10.09
CA TRP A 236 -7.51 -2.75 -10.01
C TRP A 236 -6.95 -3.11 -11.38
N LEU A 237 -5.83 -3.83 -11.38
CA LEU A 237 -5.28 -4.50 -12.54
C LEU A 237 -5.44 -6.00 -12.32
N ARG A 238 -6.12 -6.69 -13.22
CA ARG A 238 -6.03 -8.15 -13.29
C ARG A 238 -4.94 -8.53 -14.28
N PRO A 239 -3.90 -9.26 -13.84
CA PRO A 239 -2.81 -9.66 -14.74
C PRO A 239 -3.22 -10.67 -15.83
N SER A 240 -4.19 -11.55 -15.51
CA SER A 240 -4.75 -12.57 -16.40
C SER A 240 -6.09 -13.09 -15.90
N ASP A 241 -6.88 -13.77 -16.75
CA ASP A 241 -8.22 -14.27 -16.37
C ASP A 241 -8.24 -15.17 -15.13
N GLY A 242 -7.18 -15.96 -14.92
CA GLY A 242 -7.06 -16.89 -13.79
C GLY A 242 -6.39 -16.32 -12.55
N THR A 243 -5.90 -15.07 -12.57
CA THR A 243 -5.17 -14.47 -11.44
C THR A 243 -6.03 -13.49 -10.66
N ALA A 244 -5.73 -13.36 -9.36
CA ALA A 244 -6.39 -12.36 -8.53
C ALA A 244 -6.04 -10.93 -9.01
N PRO A 245 -6.99 -9.99 -8.98
CA PRO A 245 -6.71 -8.59 -9.29
C PRO A 245 -5.84 -7.96 -8.20
N VAL A 246 -4.97 -7.04 -8.58
CA VAL A 246 -4.13 -6.26 -7.67
C VAL A 246 -4.50 -4.78 -7.73
N ARG A 247 -4.36 -4.07 -6.61
CA ARG A 247 -4.60 -2.62 -6.56
C ARG A 247 -3.63 -1.91 -7.49
N VAL A 248 -4.15 -0.97 -8.28
CA VAL A 248 -3.31 0.03 -8.94
C VAL A 248 -3.01 1.10 -7.91
N GLY A 249 -1.75 1.33 -7.58
CA GLY A 249 -1.34 2.33 -6.60
C GLY A 249 -0.02 2.98 -6.98
N ARG A 250 0.45 3.92 -6.17
CA ARG A 250 1.76 4.53 -6.36
C ARG A 250 2.48 4.57 -5.02
N ILE A 251 3.54 3.81 -4.87
CA ILE A 251 4.30 3.71 -3.61
C ILE A 251 5.81 3.72 -3.83
N LEU A 252 6.30 3.78 -5.07
CA LEU A 252 7.74 3.77 -5.39
C LEU A 252 8.32 5.19 -5.52
N ASP A 253 7.90 6.09 -4.64
CA ASP A 253 8.49 7.42 -4.49
C ASP A 253 8.60 7.80 -3.00
N ASP A 254 8.87 9.07 -2.73
CA ASP A 254 9.14 9.62 -1.40
C ASP A 254 7.90 10.27 -0.74
N VAL A 255 6.71 10.14 -1.32
CA VAL A 255 5.50 10.79 -0.81
C VAL A 255 4.65 9.79 0.00
N PRO A 256 4.60 9.92 1.34
CA PRO A 256 3.84 8.99 2.19
C PRO A 256 2.33 9.16 2.04
N ASP A 257 1.85 10.39 1.79
CA ASP A 257 0.42 10.75 1.70
C ASP A 257 0.06 11.35 0.36
N LYS A 258 -0.35 10.50 -0.58
CA LYS A 258 -0.81 10.98 -1.88
C LYS A 258 -2.22 11.54 -1.83
N LYS A 259 -3.08 11.07 -0.93
CA LYS A 259 -4.46 11.58 -0.80
C LYS A 259 -4.46 13.09 -0.57
N ARG A 260 -3.50 13.61 0.21
CA ARG A 260 -3.36 15.05 0.48
C ARG A 260 -2.43 15.81 -0.46
N THR A 261 -1.44 15.13 -1.02
CA THR A 261 -0.37 15.80 -1.79
C THR A 261 -0.64 15.81 -3.29
N VAL A 262 -1.37 14.81 -3.81
CA VAL A 262 -1.59 14.64 -5.25
C VAL A 262 -3.07 14.83 -5.56
N VAL A 263 -3.37 15.92 -6.27
CA VAL A 263 -4.73 16.27 -6.71
C VAL A 263 -4.80 16.12 -8.22
N TYR A 264 -5.82 15.43 -8.69
CA TYR A 264 -6.16 15.37 -10.11
C TYR A 264 -7.37 16.28 -10.40
N PRO A 265 -7.43 16.89 -11.59
CA PRO A 265 -8.60 17.68 -11.97
C PRO A 265 -9.84 16.77 -12.06
N SER A 266 -10.97 17.29 -11.59
CA SER A 266 -12.27 16.66 -11.78
C SER A 266 -12.71 16.79 -13.23
N HIS A 267 -13.26 15.73 -13.80
CA HIS A 267 -13.97 15.78 -15.06
C HIS A 267 -15.46 16.02 -14.79
N SER A 268 -16.04 17.03 -15.44
CA SER A 268 -17.47 17.37 -15.31
C SER A 268 -18.24 16.89 -16.55
N ALA A 269 -19.35 16.20 -16.31
CA ALA A 269 -20.27 15.71 -17.33
C ALA A 269 -21.72 15.98 -16.88
N ALA A 270 -22.70 15.76 -17.77
CA ALA A 270 -24.11 15.91 -17.43
C ALA A 270 -24.56 15.01 -16.26
N ALA A 271 -23.97 13.81 -16.16
CA ALA A 271 -24.24 12.84 -15.08
C ALA A 271 -23.58 13.21 -13.73
N GLY A 272 -22.72 14.24 -13.70
CA GLY A 272 -22.04 14.71 -12.49
C GLY A 272 -20.54 14.89 -12.67
N THR A 273 -19.78 14.81 -11.58
CA THR A 273 -18.31 14.96 -11.58
C THR A 273 -17.61 13.65 -11.27
N ALA A 274 -16.54 13.35 -12.01
CA ALA A 274 -15.66 12.22 -11.80
C ALA A 274 -14.27 12.73 -11.40
N THR A 275 -13.78 12.30 -10.23
CA THR A 275 -12.50 12.77 -9.68
C THR A 275 -11.62 11.59 -9.32
N PRO A 276 -10.56 11.31 -10.12
CA PRO A 276 -9.51 10.39 -9.71
C PRO A 276 -8.79 10.92 -8.48
N TYR A 277 -8.45 10.05 -7.55
CA TYR A 277 -7.70 10.39 -6.35
C TYR A 277 -6.96 9.17 -5.80
N TYR A 278 -5.99 9.42 -4.92
CA TYR A 278 -5.37 8.36 -4.15
C TYR A 278 -6.10 8.14 -2.84
N THR A 279 -6.33 6.90 -2.47
CA THR A 279 -6.82 6.51 -1.14
C THR A 279 -5.74 6.77 -0.08
N ARG A 280 -6.11 6.61 1.18
CA ARG A 280 -5.18 6.59 2.32
C ARG A 280 -3.99 5.65 2.11
N ASP A 281 -4.20 4.52 1.43
CA ASP A 281 -3.15 3.52 1.21
C ASP A 281 -2.36 3.77 -0.09
N ASN A 282 -2.54 4.95 -0.71
CA ASN A 282 -1.97 5.35 -1.98
C ASN A 282 -2.39 4.46 -3.17
N ASP A 283 -3.58 3.87 -3.08
CA ASP A 283 -4.22 3.19 -4.20
C ASP A 283 -5.07 4.16 -5.02
N LEU A 284 -5.21 3.92 -6.32
CA LEU A 284 -6.02 4.71 -7.21
C LEU A 284 -7.51 4.37 -7.05
N ALA A 285 -8.32 5.41 -6.93
CA ALA A 285 -9.78 5.32 -6.96
C ALA A 285 -10.37 6.50 -7.76
N VAL A 286 -11.63 6.37 -8.17
CA VAL A 286 -12.41 7.45 -8.79
C VAL A 286 -13.63 7.72 -7.93
N ARG A 287 -13.82 8.98 -7.55
CA ARG A 287 -15.03 9.44 -6.86
C ARG A 287 -16.00 10.03 -7.87
N LEU A 288 -17.22 9.52 -7.90
CA LEU A 288 -18.32 10.13 -8.64
C LEU A 288 -19.23 10.89 -7.68
N GLN A 289 -19.59 12.11 -8.06
CA GLN A 289 -20.60 12.91 -7.39
C GLN A 289 -21.68 13.25 -8.41
N SER A 290 -22.94 13.12 -8.02
CA SER A 290 -24.06 13.57 -8.85
C SER A 290 -24.03 15.10 -8.99
N PRO A 291 -24.64 15.68 -10.04
CA PRO A 291 -24.80 17.12 -10.12
C PRO A 291 -25.58 17.64 -8.90
N PRO A 292 -25.32 18.88 -8.46
CA PRO A 292 -26.17 19.53 -7.46
C PRO A 292 -27.61 19.60 -8.00
N GLY A 293 -28.56 19.15 -7.18
CA GLY A 293 -29.99 19.19 -7.49
C GLY A 293 -30.60 20.58 -7.36
#